data_AF-A0A7S1A9J7-F1
#
_entry.id   AF-A0A7S1A9J7-F1
#
_cell.length_a   1.000
_cell.length_b   1.000
_cell.length_c   1.000
_cell.angle_alpha   90.00
_cell.angle_beta   90.00
_cell.angle_gamma   90.00
#
_symmetry.space_group_name_H-M   'P 1'
#
loop_
_entity.id
_entity.type
_entity.pdbx_description
1 polymer ?
#
loop_
_entity_poly.entity_id
_entity_poly.type
_entity_poly.pdbx_seq_one_letter_code
_entity_poly.pdbx_strand_id
1 'polypeptide(L)'
;FWLKPQPQAARQVCCIARPPRMERRPTAMPDAARHYMQKIRPGLYGDIGCFLLFVGVLMSVQLVRREIAMLKQAKHRRVLPQLFVILVTSFILGLGIFFLLVWAGVYV
;
A
#
# COMPACT_ATOMS: atom_id res chain seq x y z
N PHE A 1 32.95 -62.47 -29.88
CA PHE A 1 32.56 -61.81 -28.62
C PHE A 1 32.36 -60.33 -28.93
N TRP A 2 31.17 -59.97 -29.41
CA TRP A 2 30.09 -59.31 -28.64
C TRP A 2 30.31 -57.78 -28.60
N LEU A 3 29.79 -57.01 -29.56
CA LEU A 3 28.47 -56.33 -29.59
C LEU A 3 28.15 -55.45 -28.34
N LYS A 4 28.14 -54.11 -28.58
CA LYS A 4 27.33 -52.96 -28.05
C LYS A 4 26.81 -53.00 -26.58
N PRO A 5 26.72 -51.86 -25.85
CA PRO A 5 25.83 -50.74 -26.27
C PRO A 5 26.20 -49.28 -25.87
N GLN A 6 25.50 -48.37 -26.57
CA GLN A 6 25.19 -46.95 -26.32
C GLN A 6 24.44 -46.72 -24.96
N PRO A 7 23.93 -45.52 -24.58
CA PRO A 7 24.23 -44.12 -24.94
C PRO A 7 24.49 -43.22 -23.70
N GLN A 8 25.22 -42.12 -23.87
CA GLN A 8 25.17 -41.00 -22.93
C GLN A 8 23.80 -40.29 -23.07
N ALA A 9 22.86 -40.69 -22.22
CA ALA A 9 21.61 -39.96 -22.02
C ALA A 9 21.94 -38.59 -21.42
N ALA A 10 21.98 -37.58 -22.30
CA ALA A 10 21.96 -36.18 -21.93
C ALA A 10 20.72 -35.94 -21.05
N ARG A 11 20.94 -35.83 -19.73
CA ARG A 11 19.96 -35.22 -18.83
C ARG A 11 19.88 -33.76 -19.23
N GLN A 12 18.95 -33.45 -20.14
CA GLN A 12 18.29 -32.15 -20.17
C GLN A 12 17.63 -31.97 -18.80
N VAL A 13 18.39 -31.42 -17.87
CA VAL A 13 17.81 -30.72 -16.72
C VAL A 13 16.99 -29.62 -17.37
N CYS A 14 15.69 -29.86 -17.43
CA CYS A 14 14.71 -28.86 -17.82
C CYS A 14 14.99 -27.65 -16.95
N CYS A 15 15.60 -26.62 -17.57
CA CYS A 15 15.72 -25.30 -16.98
C CYS A 15 14.28 -24.80 -16.83
N ILE A 16 13.64 -25.17 -15.71
CA ILE A 16 12.43 -24.53 -15.23
C ILE A 16 12.85 -23.07 -15.08
N ALA A 17 12.49 -22.28 -16.10
CA ALA A 17 12.70 -20.86 -16.15
C ALA A 17 12.05 -20.32 -14.88
N ARG A 18 12.89 -20.01 -13.89
CA ARG A 18 12.44 -19.36 -12.66
C ARG A 18 11.82 -18.07 -13.15
N PRO A 19 10.52 -17.81 -12.90
CA PRO A 19 9.92 -16.55 -13.31
C PRO A 19 10.80 -15.43 -12.77
N PRO A 20 11.07 -14.38 -13.57
CA PRO A 20 11.90 -13.28 -13.11
C PRO A 20 11.33 -12.83 -11.77
N ARG A 21 12.14 -12.94 -10.70
CA ARG A 21 11.80 -12.29 -9.43
C ARG A 21 11.54 -10.86 -9.84
N MET A 22 10.30 -10.42 -9.65
CA MET A 22 9.91 -9.04 -9.80
C MET A 22 10.73 -8.32 -8.73
N GLU A 23 11.93 -7.86 -9.12
CA GLU A 23 12.84 -7.12 -8.28
C GLU A 23 12.08 -5.83 -7.96
N ARG A 24 11.41 -5.85 -6.82
CA ARG A 24 10.58 -4.76 -6.35
C ARG A 24 11.58 -3.64 -6.05
N ARG A 25 11.88 -2.82 -7.07
CA ARG A 25 12.84 -1.72 -6.94
C ARG A 25 12.39 -0.91 -5.73
N PRO A 26 13.22 -0.77 -4.69
CA PRO A 26 12.87 0.07 -3.57
C PRO A 26 12.54 1.44 -4.13
N THR A 27 11.34 1.92 -3.81
CA THR A 27 10.87 3.20 -4.31
C THR A 27 11.69 4.26 -3.59
N ALA A 28 12.65 4.84 -4.29
CA ALA A 28 13.56 5.82 -3.69
C ALA A 28 12.74 6.99 -3.13
N MET A 29 12.94 7.27 -1.85
CA MET A 29 12.24 8.34 -1.16
C MET A 29 12.74 9.70 -1.67
N PRO A 30 11.86 10.68 -1.94
CA PRO A 30 12.29 12.02 -2.30
C PRO A 30 13.12 12.66 -1.17
N ASP A 31 14.17 13.41 -1.52
CA ASP A 31 15.16 13.94 -0.57
C ASP A 31 14.55 14.81 0.55
N ALA A 32 13.50 15.58 0.22
CA ALA A 32 12.76 16.38 1.20
C ALA A 32 12.10 15.52 2.28
N ALA A 33 11.55 14.36 1.91
CA ALA A 33 10.89 13.45 2.83
C ALA A 33 11.93 12.70 3.69
N ARG A 34 13.11 12.42 3.13
CA ARG A 34 14.24 11.81 3.84
C ARG A 34 14.78 12.71 4.96
N HIS A 35 14.90 14.02 4.72
CA HIS A 35 15.31 14.99 5.73
C HIS A 35 14.29 15.12 6.88
N TYR A 36 13.00 15.05 6.57
CA TYR A 36 11.95 15.09 7.60
C TYR A 36 11.97 13.82 8.46
N MET A 37 12.19 12.66 7.81
CA MET A 37 12.28 11.35 8.46
C MET A 37 13.49 11.19 9.40
N GLN A 38 14.56 11.94 9.20
CA GLN A 38 15.70 11.93 10.13
C GLN A 38 15.39 12.64 11.45
N LYS A 39 14.38 13.52 11.49
CA LYS A 39 14.03 14.29 12.70
C LYS A 39 13.10 13.54 13.65
N ILE A 40 12.33 12.58 13.16
CA ILE A 40 11.32 11.88 13.95
C ILE A 40 11.84 10.48 14.31
N ARG A 41 11.58 10.05 15.56
CA ARG A 41 12.01 8.73 16.03
C ARG A 41 11.30 7.63 15.22
N PRO A 42 12.02 6.62 14.70
CA PRO A 42 11.44 5.58 13.83
C PRO A 42 10.32 4.77 14.50
N GLY A 43 10.36 4.63 15.83
CA GLY A 43 9.28 3.98 16.59
C GLY A 43 7.94 4.72 16.55
N LEU A 44 7.94 6.04 16.36
CA LEU A 44 6.72 6.85 16.41
C LEU A 44 5.90 6.79 15.10
N TYR A 45 6.51 6.41 13.98
CA TYR A 45 5.81 6.40 12.68
C TYR A 45 4.66 5.40 12.64
N GLY A 46 4.84 4.23 13.27
CA GLY A 46 3.82 3.20 13.35
C GLY A 46 2.61 3.68 14.14
N ASP A 47 2.84 4.27 15.31
CA ASP A 47 1.78 4.81 16.17
C ASP A 47 1.00 5.93 15.49
N ILE A 48 1.71 6.88 14.86
CA ILE A 48 1.11 8.00 14.12
C ILE A 48 0.31 7.46 12.93
N GLY A 49 0.89 6.57 12.12
CA GLY A 49 0.22 5.97 10.97
C GLY A 49 -1.03 5.19 11.37
N CYS A 50 -0.95 4.41 12.45
CA CYS A 50 -2.09 3.66 12.99
C CYS A 50 -3.20 4.58 13.49
N PHE A 51 -2.85 5.65 14.23
CA PHE A 51 -3.82 6.64 14.70
C PHE A 51 -4.51 7.37 13.55
N LEU A 52 -3.75 7.82 12.54
CA LEU A 52 -4.31 8.48 11.35
C LEU A 52 -5.23 7.54 10.57
N LEU A 53 -4.83 6.28 10.38
CA LEU A 53 -5.69 5.29 9.73
C LEU A 53 -6.98 5.05 10.50
N PHE A 54 -6.88 4.88 11.82
CA PHE A 54 -8.05 4.65 12.67
C PHE A 54 -9.07 5.79 12.53
N VAL A 55 -8.60 7.04 12.64
CA VAL A 55 -9.44 8.23 12.48
C VAL A 55 -10.00 8.34 11.05
N GLY A 56 -9.17 8.07 10.03
CA GLY A 56 -9.57 8.13 8.62
C GLY A 56 -10.64 7.09 8.27
N VAL A 57 -10.52 5.86 8.79
CA VAL A 57 -11.53 4.80 8.62
C VAL A 57 -12.83 5.17 9.33
N LEU A 58 -12.77 5.69 10.56
CA LEU A 58 -13.98 6.17 11.26
C LEU A 58 -14.71 7.26 10.47
N MET A 59 -13.98 8.24 9.95
CA MET A 59 -14.52 9.30 9.08
C MET A 59 -15.15 8.71 7.81
N SER A 60 -14.50 7.73 7.20
CA SER A 60 -14.98 7.05 5.99
C SER A 60 -16.28 6.29 6.24
N VAL A 61 -16.37 5.56 7.35
CA VAL A 61 -17.60 4.87 7.75
C VAL A 61 -18.75 5.87 7.98
N GLN A 62 -18.46 7.00 8.63
CA GLN A 62 -19.45 8.06 8.83
C GLN A 62 -19.93 8.67 7.51
N LEU A 63 -19.03 8.86 6.53
CA LEU A 63 -19.37 9.31 5.18
C LEU A 63 -20.28 8.32 4.46
N VAL A 64 -19.93 7.03 4.46
CA VAL A 64 -20.74 5.98 3.84
C VAL A 64 -22.12 5.91 4.49
N ARG A 65 -22.19 5.99 5.82
CA ARG A 65 -23.46 6.02 6.55
C ARG A 65 -24.31 7.23 6.20
N ARG A 66 -23.70 8.42 6.02
CA ARG A 66 -24.39 9.63 5.56
C ARG A 66 -24.90 9.50 4.13
N GLU A 67 -24.11 8.92 3.22
CA GLU A 67 -24.52 8.65 1.84
C GLU A 67 -25.74 7.72 1.80
N ILE A 68 -25.72 6.62 2.57
CA ILE A 68 -26.84 5.68 2.67
C ILE A 68 -28.10 6.38 3.21
N ALA A 69 -27.95 7.26 4.20
CA ALA A 69 -29.07 8.04 4.73
C ALA A 69 -29.61 9.06 3.70
N MET A 70 -28.74 9.71 2.95
CA MET A 70 -29.11 10.69 1.91
C MET A 70 -29.74 10.03 0.68
N LEU A 71 -29.39 8.78 0.36
CA LEU A 71 -30.07 7.96 -0.66
C LEU A 71 -31.55 7.73 -0.32
N LYS A 72 -31.90 7.62 0.97
CA LYS A 72 -33.29 7.51 1.43
C LYS A 72 -34.07 8.83 1.37
N GLN A 73 -33.39 9.98 1.44
CA GLN A 73 -34.04 11.27 1.62
C GLN A 73 -33.43 12.33 0.67
N ALA A 74 -33.80 12.24 -0.62
CA ALA A 74 -33.20 13.02 -1.71
C ALA A 74 -33.44 14.55 -1.64
N LYS A 75 -34.26 15.05 -0.70
CA LYS A 75 -34.82 16.41 -0.75
C LYS A 75 -33.88 17.54 -0.27
N HIS A 76 -32.74 17.21 0.35
CA HIS A 76 -31.79 18.20 0.90
C HIS A 76 -30.31 17.76 0.78
N ARG A 77 -29.84 17.59 -0.46
CA ARG A 77 -28.41 17.29 -0.73
C ARG A 77 -27.55 18.55 -0.61
N ARG A 78 -26.85 18.72 0.52
CA ARG A 78 -25.77 19.72 0.66
C ARG A 78 -24.44 19.09 0.23
N VAL A 79 -24.14 19.17 -1.07
CA VAL A 79 -22.95 18.55 -1.68
C VAL A 79 -21.62 19.18 -1.26
N LEU A 80 -21.61 20.48 -0.98
CA LEU A 80 -20.40 21.24 -0.64
C LEU A 80 -19.70 20.78 0.65
N PRO A 81 -20.39 20.69 1.81
CA PRO A 81 -19.76 20.20 3.04
C PRO A 81 -19.36 18.72 2.94
N GLN A 82 -20.06 17.94 2.11
CA GLN A 82 -19.74 16.53 1.88
C GLN A 82 -18.43 16.38 1.12
N LEU A 83 -18.22 17.18 0.07
CA LEU A 83 -16.96 17.20 -0.69
C LEU A 83 -15.77 17.59 0.20
N PHE A 84 -15.95 18.58 1.08
CA PHE A 84 -14.92 18.98 2.04
C PHE A 84 -14.54 17.83 2.99
N VAL A 85 -15.53 17.13 3.56
CA VAL A 85 -15.25 16.00 4.47
C VAL A 85 -14.58 14.85 3.71
N ILE A 86 -14.97 14.57 2.47
CA ILE A 86 -14.30 13.56 1.63
C ILE A 86 -12.84 13.94 1.39
N LEU A 87 -12.56 15.21 1.07
CA LEU A 87 -11.21 15.69 0.81
C LEU A 87 -10.32 15.58 2.05
N VAL A 88 -10.82 16.01 3.22
CA VAL A 88 -10.12 15.86 4.50
C VAL A 88 -9.88 14.39 4.84
N THR A 89 -10.90 13.54 4.63
CA THR A 89 -10.80 12.09 4.92
C THR A 89 -9.77 11.41 4.03
N SER A 90 -9.79 11.71 2.72
CA SER A 90 -8.80 11.21 1.75
C SER A 90 -7.38 11.64 2.12
N PHE A 91 -7.21 12.91 2.53
CA PHE A 91 -5.91 13.42 2.96
C PHE A 91 -5.38 12.70 4.22
N ILE A 92 -6.22 12.51 5.25
CA ILE A 92 -5.83 11.82 6.48
C ILE A 92 -5.49 10.35 6.20
N LEU A 93 -6.30 9.65 5.40
CA LEU A 93 -6.03 8.26 5.00
C LEU A 93 -4.74 8.14 4.20
N GLY A 94 -4.52 9.02 3.23
CA GLY A 94 -3.30 9.05 2.43
C GLY A 94 -2.05 9.24 3.29
N LEU A 95 -2.09 10.18 4.24
CA LEU A 95 -1.01 10.38 5.20
C LEU A 95 -0.80 9.16 6.12
N GLY A 96 -1.88 8.56 6.64
CA GLY A 96 -1.80 7.37 7.48
C GLY A 96 -1.13 6.19 6.76
N ILE A 97 -1.53 5.95 5.50
CA ILE A 97 -0.93 4.91 4.65
C ILE A 97 0.55 5.22 4.37
N PHE A 98 0.90 6.48 4.09
CA PHE A 98 2.29 6.88 3.88
C PHE A 98 3.17 6.60 5.10
N PHE A 99 2.73 7.01 6.29
CA PHE A 99 3.47 6.73 7.53
C PHE A 99 3.63 5.22 7.79
N LEU A 100 2.61 4.43 7.47
CA LEU A 100 2.66 2.96 7.57
C LEU A 100 3.63 2.33 6.58
N LEU A 101 3.67 2.79 5.33
CA LEU A 101 4.62 2.30 4.32
C LEU A 101 6.06 2.60 4.72
N VAL A 102 6.30 3.78 5.27
CA VAL A 102 7.62 4.16 5.79
C VAL A 102 7.97 3.30 7.00
N TRP A 103 7.05 3.13 7.95
CA TRP A 103 7.27 2.27 9.11
C TRP A 103 7.54 0.81 8.72
N ALA A 104 6.86 0.30 7.69
CA ALA A 104 7.08 -1.04 7.14
C ALA A 104 8.43 -1.19 6.40
N GLY A 105 9.23 -0.12 6.28
CA GLY A 105 10.53 -0.14 5.62
C GLY A 105 10.44 -0.31 4.10
N VAL A 106 9.29 0.01 3.49
CA VAL A 106 9.13 -0.05 2.01
C VAL A 106 9.89 1.09 1.34
N TYR A 107 9.95 2.24 2.02
CA TYR A 107 10.80 3.37 1.65
C TYR A 107 12.12 3.24 2.39
N VAL A 108 13.12 2.68 1.70
CA VAL A 108 14.53 2.58 2.14
C VAL A 108 15.34 3.72 1.53
#